data_AF-J2NAG6-F1
#
_entry.id   AF-J2NAG6-F1
#
_cell.length_a   1.000
_cell.length_b   1.000
_cell.length_c   1.000
_cell.angle_alpha   90.00
_cell.angle_beta   90.00
_cell.angle_gamma   90.00
#
_symmetry.space_group_name_H-M   'P 1'
#
loop_
_entity.id
_entity.type
_entity.pdbx_description
1 polymer ?
#
loop_
_entity_poly.entity_id
_entity_poly.type
_entity_poly.pdbx_seq_one_letter_code
_entity_poly.pdbx_strand_id
1 'polypeptide(L)' 'MALVGKRGGRNFGYGRQLSYAGPQALKDMFGGGHYGTVKAHSDRWLAFVRWCRSEDGPGFNDAR' A
#
# COMPACT_ATOMS: atom_id res chain seq x y z
N MET A 1 -8.33 -11.52 -9.61
CA MET A 1 -9.51 -12.06 -8.89
C MET A 1 -9.57 -11.40 -7.52
N ALA A 2 -10.75 -10.97 -7.04
CA ALA A 2 -10.88 -10.37 -5.72
C ALA A 2 -10.52 -11.38 -4.62
N LEU A 3 -9.53 -11.05 -3.80
CA LEU A 3 -9.07 -11.85 -2.65
C LEU A 3 -10.13 -11.84 -1.53
N VAL A 4 -11.25 -12.54 -1.77
CA VAL A 4 -12.29 -12.80 -0.76
C VAL A 4 -11.78 -13.90 0.18
N GLY A 5 -11.07 -13.48 1.23
CA GLY A 5 -10.50 -14.40 2.23
C GLY A 5 -9.46 -13.79 3.16
N LYS A 6 -8.83 -12.67 2.77
CA LYS A 6 -7.76 -12.00 3.54
C LYS A 6 -8.22 -10.80 4.39
N ARG A 7 -9.53 -10.54 4.53
CA ARG A 7 -10.04 -9.33 5.19
C ARG A 7 -9.78 -9.27 6.71
N GLY A 8 -9.42 -10.37 7.36
CA GLY A 8 -9.11 -10.39 8.80
C GLY A 8 -7.68 -10.00 9.18
N GLY A 9 -6.75 -9.94 8.22
CA GLY A 9 -5.35 -9.62 8.48
C GLY A 9 -5.02 -8.13 8.32
N ARG A 10 -3.93 -7.66 8.96
CA ARG A 10 -3.40 -6.31 8.73
C ARG A 10 -3.23 -6.02 7.24
N ASN A 11 -3.57 -4.79 6.85
CA ASN A 11 -3.55 -4.32 5.46
C ASN A 11 -4.21 -5.31 4.47
N PHE A 12 -5.34 -5.91 4.86
CA PHE A 12 -6.09 -6.86 4.03
C PHE A 12 -5.24 -8.04 3.52
N GLY A 13 -4.24 -8.45 4.31
CA GLY A 13 -3.34 -9.57 4.00
C GLY A 13 -2.30 -9.27 2.92
N TYR A 14 -2.03 -8.00 2.62
CA TYR A 14 -0.92 -7.55 1.78
C TYR A 14 0.40 -7.38 2.55
N GLY A 15 0.42 -7.67 3.85
CA GLY A 15 1.60 -7.58 4.68
C GLY A 15 1.40 -6.62 5.86
N ARG A 16 2.45 -6.43 6.64
CA ARG A 16 2.40 -5.68 7.90
C ARG A 16 2.63 -4.17 7.71
N GLN A 17 3.47 -3.83 6.74
CA GLN A 17 3.93 -2.47 6.47
C GLN A 17 3.16 -1.89 5.28
N LEU A 18 2.61 -0.70 5.44
CA LEU A 18 1.95 0.09 4.41
C LEU A 18 2.86 0.31 3.20
N SER A 19 4.14 0.60 3.44
CA SER A 19 5.14 0.79 2.37
C SER A 19 5.21 -0.40 1.40
N TYR A 20 4.97 -1.62 1.89
CA TYR A 20 4.88 -2.82 1.07
C TYR A 20 3.44 -3.11 0.62
N ALA A 21 2.47 -2.97 1.51
CA ALA A 21 1.10 -3.38 1.28
C ALA A 21 0.41 -2.57 0.18
N GLY A 22 0.62 -1.25 0.13
CA GLY A 22 -0.02 -0.39 -0.87
C GLY A 22 0.39 -0.69 -2.30
N PRO A 23 1.69 -0.71 -2.64
CA PRO A 23 2.14 -1.10 -3.97
C PRO A 23 1.68 -2.50 -4.36
N GLN A 24 1.61 -3.44 -3.41
CA GLN A 24 1.12 -4.79 -3.67
C GLN A 24 -0.38 -4.81 -3.99
N ALA A 25 -1.19 -4.04 -3.27
CA ALA A 25 -2.61 -3.88 -3.56
C ALA A 25 -2.84 -3.19 -4.92
N LEU A 26 -2.04 -2.17 -5.26
CA LEU A 26 -2.11 -1.49 -6.55
C LEU A 26 -1.76 -2.42 -7.72
N LYS A 27 -0.76 -3.29 -7.55
CA LYS A 27 -0.42 -4.33 -8.53
C LYS A 27 -1.55 -5.35 -8.69
N ASP A 28 -2.19 -5.77 -7.61
CA ASP A 28 -3.32 -6.71 -7.70
C ASP A 28 -4.53 -6.06 -8.42
N MET A 29 -4.79 -4.78 -8.16
CA MET A 29 -5.89 -4.03 -8.79
C MET A 29 -5.64 -3.67 -10.26
N PHE A 30 -4.40 -3.37 -10.66
CA PHE A 30 -4.08 -2.79 -11.99
C PHE A 30 -3.03 -3.57 -12.80
N GLY A 31 -2.49 -4.68 -12.29
CA GLY A 31 -1.28 -5.33 -12.82
C GLY A 31 -1.35 -5.91 -14.23
N GLY A 32 -2.54 -6.03 -14.83
CA GLY A 32 -2.77 -6.61 -16.17
C GLY A 32 -2.38 -5.72 -17.36
N GLY A 33 -1.28 -4.96 -17.27
CA GLY A 33 -0.79 -4.09 -18.35
C GLY A 33 -0.76 -2.59 -18.01
N HIS A 34 -1.31 -2.17 -16.88
CA HIS A 34 -1.33 -0.77 -16.46
C HIS A 34 -0.08 -0.39 -15.64
N TYR A 35 1.11 -0.77 -16.11
CA TYR A 35 2.36 -0.57 -15.37
C TYR A 35 2.63 0.91 -15.03
N GLY A 36 2.28 1.82 -15.96
CA GLY A 36 2.39 3.26 -15.72
C GLY A 36 1.48 3.75 -14.59
N THR A 37 0.23 3.28 -14.57
CA THR A 37 -0.73 3.58 -13.49
C THR A 37 -0.24 3.04 -12.16
N VAL A 38 0.20 1.77 -12.13
CA VAL A 38 0.74 1.14 -10.92
C VAL A 38 1.93 1.94 -10.39
N LYS A 39 2.89 2.33 -11.24
CA LYS A 39 4.07 3.11 -10.84
C LYS A 39 3.65 4.45 -10.25
N ALA A 40 2.86 5.23 -10.98
CA ALA A 40 2.46 6.57 -10.55
C ALA A 40 1.67 6.55 -9.23
N HIS A 41 0.84 5.53 -9.02
CA HIS A 41 0.09 5.39 -7.76
C HIS A 41 0.99 4.86 -6.63
N SER A 42 1.94 3.98 -6.93
CA SER A 42 2.91 3.50 -5.94
C SER A 42 3.79 4.63 -5.42
N ASP A 43 4.25 5.53 -6.29
CA ASP A 43 5.07 6.68 -5.89
C ASP A 43 4.30 7.62 -4.95
N ARG A 44 3.04 7.94 -5.29
CA ARG A 44 2.16 8.74 -4.42
C ARG A 44 1.84 8.04 -3.11
N TRP A 45 1.66 6.72 -3.13
CA TRP A 45 1.45 5.93 -1.93
C TRP A 45 2.67 5.98 -1.00
N LEU A 46 3.89 5.85 -1.54
CA LEU A 46 5.10 5.94 -0.74
C LEU A 46 5.30 7.34 -0.15
N ALA A 47 4.93 8.40 -0.88
CA ALA A 47 4.90 9.76 -0.35
C ALA A 47 3.90 9.88 0.81
N PHE A 48 2.70 9.32 0.67
CA PHE A 48 1.72 9.24 1.75
C PHE A 48 2.25 8.50 2.98
N VAL A 49 2.87 7.32 2.81
CA VAL A 49 3.46 6.56 3.93
C VAL A 49 4.62 7.32 4.59
N ARG A 50 5.38 8.13 3.84
CA ARG A 50 6.39 9.03 4.42
C ARG A 50 5.75 10.13 5.26
N TRP A 51 4.71 10.78 4.75
CA TRP A 51 3.94 11.78 5.51
C TRP A 51 3.30 11.18 6.76
N CYS A 52 2.75 9.95 6.70
CA CYS A 52 2.20 9.29 7.88
C CYS A 52 3.22 9.15 9.03
N ARG A 53 4.51 9.08 8.71
CA ARG A 53 5.63 8.95 9.67
C ARG A 53 6.27 10.29 10.05
N SER A 54 5.94 11.39 9.37
CA SER A 54 6.50 12.70 9.69
C SER A 54 5.81 13.34 10.88
N GLU A 55 6.44 14.39 11.42
CA GLU A 55 5.91 15.19 12.55
C GLU A 55 4.57 15.85 12.21
N ASP A 56 4.36 16.26 10.95
CA ASP A 56 3.09 16.82 10.46
C ASP A 56 2.01 15.75 10.20
N GLY A 57 2.37 14.48 10.36
CA GLY A 57 1.50 13.34 10.10
C GLY A 57 0.86 12.79 11.36
N PRO A 58 0.01 11.76 11.23
CA PRO A 58 -0.60 11.06 12.36
C PRO A 58 0.38 10.28 13.27
N GLY A 59 1.71 10.37 13.06
CA GLY A 59 2.71 9.64 13.84
C GLY A 59 2.62 8.12 13.70
N PHE A 60 2.14 7.63 12.54
CA PHE A 60 1.92 6.20 12.31
C PHE A 60 3.25 5.46 12.18
N ASN A 61 3.50 4.49 13.05
CA ASN A 61 4.70 3.66 12.99
C ASN A 61 4.52 2.48 12.03
N ASP A 62 5.01 2.64 10.80
CA ASP A 62 5.00 1.60 9.76
C ASP A 62 6.14 0.57 9.89
N ALA A 63 7.02 0.68 10.90
CA ALA A 63 8.27 -0.08 10.94
C ALA A 63 8.18 -1.49 11.54
N ARG A 64 7.01 -1.97 12.01
CA ARG A 64 6.88 -3.25 12.77
C ARG A 64 5.70 -4.15 12.38
#